data_AF-A0A2R4SVV5-F1
#
_entry.id   AF-A0A2R4SVV5-F1
#
_cell.length_a   1.000
_cell.length_b   1.000
_cell.length_c   1.000
_cell.angle_alpha   90.00
_cell.angle_beta   90.00
_cell.angle_gamma   90.00
#
_symmetry.space_group_name_H-M   'P 1'
#
loop_
_entity.id
_entity.type
_entity.pdbx_description
1 polymer ?
#
loop_
_entity_poly.entity_id
_entity_poly.type
_entity_poly.pdbx_seq_one_letter_code
_entity_poly.pdbx_strand_id
1 'polypeptide(L)'
;MPASRRVVIVAFPGVELLDVTGPAEVFSVASGIAGADRPGYRVEIAATRAGELPTSSGVRLVADVALEEVGGQVDTLLVSGAINLVDGGVEPVTDAAVVEWLRTAAPQARRTASVCAGAHLLAAAGLLDGLSATTHWLTAERLAADYPQIAVDPDPIFIRAGQVWTCAGVTSGMDMALAMVAEDHGQALALATARMMVMYVKRSGGQSQFSVPLSIHAPSGDRIDELRLWIADHPADDLSIETLAERMHLSVRHLARLFRQRTGSTPASYIEAVRVETARRLLEETDRSLPDVATASGLGSVETLHRAFRRRLVTTPAEYRRRFRSPPAADTVGAFPDGPLPLPDQIPAP
;
A
#
# COMPACT_ATOMS: atom_id res chain seq x y z
N MET A 1 -29.36 0.53 18.50
CA MET A 1 -27.96 0.34 18.09
C MET A 1 -27.60 1.48 17.14
N PRO A 2 -26.43 2.12 17.27
CA PRO A 2 -26.00 3.13 16.31
C PRO A 2 -25.88 2.53 14.90
N ALA A 3 -26.29 3.27 13.87
CA ALA A 3 -26.34 2.74 12.50
C ALA A 3 -24.93 2.41 11.98
N SER A 4 -24.73 1.18 11.50
CA SER A 4 -23.45 0.73 10.95
C SER A 4 -23.05 1.53 9.72
N ARG A 5 -21.74 1.79 9.57
CA ARG A 5 -21.16 2.45 8.40
C ARG A 5 -21.13 1.47 7.23
N ARG A 6 -21.85 1.79 6.15
CA ARG A 6 -21.92 0.95 4.96
C ARG A 6 -20.67 1.12 4.10
N VAL A 7 -19.96 0.02 3.86
CA VAL A 7 -18.76 -0.08 3.01
C VAL A 7 -19.12 -0.88 1.76
N VAL A 8 -19.05 -0.25 0.60
CA VAL A 8 -19.29 -0.91 -0.70
C VAL A 8 -17.94 -1.09 -1.38
N ILE A 9 -17.55 -2.34 -1.61
CA ILE A 9 -16.32 -2.70 -2.31
C ILE A 9 -16.68 -3.12 -3.74
N VAL A 10 -16.27 -2.32 -4.71
CA VAL A 10 -16.49 -2.57 -6.13
C VAL A 10 -15.46 -3.56 -6.65
N ALA A 11 -15.96 -4.60 -7.31
CA ALA A 11 -15.20 -5.66 -7.93
C ALA A 11 -15.73 -5.96 -9.34
N PHE A 12 -14.91 -6.55 -10.19
CA PHE A 12 -15.25 -6.92 -11.57
C PHE A 12 -14.45 -8.17 -12.00
N PRO A 13 -14.82 -8.86 -13.11
CA PRO A 13 -14.13 -10.08 -13.50
C PRO A 13 -12.62 -9.84 -13.70
N GLY A 14 -11.79 -10.68 -13.08
CA GLY A 14 -10.33 -10.52 -13.09
C GLY A 14 -9.77 -9.60 -12.01
N VAL A 15 -10.61 -9.09 -11.09
CA VAL A 15 -10.16 -8.32 -9.91
C VAL A 15 -9.10 -9.06 -9.12
N GLU A 16 -8.15 -8.31 -8.55
CA GLU A 16 -7.18 -8.85 -7.59
C GLU A 16 -7.90 -9.24 -6.29
N LEU A 17 -7.78 -10.50 -5.87
CA LEU A 17 -8.56 -11.05 -4.76
C LEU A 17 -8.34 -10.29 -3.45
N LEU A 18 -7.08 -9.96 -3.17
CA LEU A 18 -6.70 -9.34 -1.89
C LEU A 18 -7.09 -7.86 -1.83
N ASP A 19 -7.24 -7.19 -2.98
CA ASP A 19 -7.70 -5.81 -3.04
C ASP A 19 -9.16 -5.69 -2.56
N VAL A 20 -9.95 -6.74 -2.77
CA VAL A 20 -11.33 -6.85 -2.27
C VAL A 20 -11.34 -7.33 -0.83
N THR A 21 -10.74 -8.49 -0.59
CA THR A 21 -10.92 -9.24 0.66
C THR A 21 -10.12 -8.69 1.83
N GLY A 22 -8.96 -8.07 1.57
CA GLY A 22 -8.11 -7.50 2.61
C GLY A 22 -8.78 -6.35 3.36
N PRO A 23 -9.19 -5.27 2.68
CA PRO A 23 -9.95 -4.19 3.30
C PRO A 23 -11.27 -4.68 3.93
N ALA A 24 -11.98 -5.61 3.27
CA ALA A 24 -13.21 -6.19 3.80
C ALA A 24 -13.00 -6.82 5.18
N GLU A 25 -11.93 -7.62 5.32
CA GLU A 25 -11.61 -8.28 6.57
C GLU A 25 -11.23 -7.29 7.68
N VAL A 26 -10.48 -6.23 7.35
CA VAL A 26 -10.15 -5.17 8.33
C VAL A 26 -11.41 -4.52 8.91
N PHE A 27 -12.37 -4.15 8.06
CA PHE A 27 -13.63 -3.56 8.51
C PHE A 27 -14.48 -4.56 9.31
N SER A 28 -14.51 -5.83 8.88
CA SER A 28 -15.21 -6.91 9.58
C SER A 28 -14.65 -7.12 10.99
N VAL A 29 -13.34 -7.30 11.12
CA VAL A 29 -12.65 -7.51 12.41
C VAL A 29 -12.81 -6.28 13.33
N ALA A 30 -12.67 -5.07 12.79
CA ALA A 30 -12.90 -3.85 13.57
C ALA A 30 -14.32 -3.80 14.16
N SER A 31 -15.32 -4.24 13.39
CA SER A 31 -16.71 -4.33 13.86
C SER A 31 -16.89 -5.35 14.97
N GLY A 32 -16.26 -6.53 14.84
CA GLY A 32 -16.29 -7.57 15.87
C GLY A 32 -15.65 -7.13 17.19
N ILE A 33 -14.53 -6.40 17.13
CA ILE A 33 -13.81 -5.90 18.31
C ILE A 33 -14.53 -4.72 18.98
N ALA A 34 -15.19 -3.85 18.21
CA ALA A 34 -15.81 -2.64 18.73
C ALA A 34 -16.98 -2.91 19.71
N GLY A 35 -17.57 -4.11 19.66
CA GLY A 35 -18.72 -4.51 20.48
C GLY A 35 -20.02 -3.80 20.08
N ALA A 36 -21.12 -4.13 20.76
CA ALA A 36 -22.47 -3.64 20.43
C ALA A 36 -22.68 -2.12 20.66
N ASP A 37 -21.77 -1.46 21.39
CA ASP A 37 -21.91 -0.07 21.81
C ASP A 37 -21.42 0.95 20.77
N ARG A 38 -20.82 0.50 19.67
CA ARG A 38 -20.27 1.36 18.60
C ARG A 38 -20.87 0.98 17.24
N PRO A 39 -21.09 1.96 16.35
CA PRO A 39 -21.51 1.65 14.99
C PRO A 39 -20.36 0.94 14.26
N GLY A 40 -20.47 -0.37 14.06
CA GLY A 40 -19.51 -1.12 13.24
C GLY A 40 -19.65 -0.82 11.75
N TYR A 41 -19.04 -1.66 10.93
CA TYR A 41 -19.12 -1.63 9.47
C TYR A 41 -20.06 -2.72 8.95
N ARG A 42 -20.77 -2.41 7.87
CA ARG A 42 -21.46 -3.40 7.03
C ARG A 42 -20.77 -3.39 5.68
N VAL A 43 -20.06 -4.46 5.37
CA VAL A 43 -19.32 -4.62 4.11
C VAL A 43 -20.19 -5.35 3.09
N GLU A 44 -20.21 -4.85 1.86
CA GLU A 44 -20.89 -5.46 0.71
C GLU A 44 -19.98 -5.40 -0.52
N ILE A 45 -19.94 -6.48 -1.29
CA ILE A 45 -19.24 -6.55 -2.58
C ILE A 45 -20.23 -6.22 -3.68
N ALA A 46 -19.96 -5.17 -4.46
CA ALA A 46 -20.74 -4.78 -5.61
C ALA A 46 -20.00 -5.07 -6.92
N ALA A 47 -20.70 -5.56 -7.92
CA ALA A 47 -20.15 -5.80 -9.26
C ALA A 47 -21.17 -5.43 -10.34
N THR A 48 -20.76 -5.38 -11.61
CA THR A 48 -21.69 -5.07 -12.73
C THR A 48 -22.92 -5.98 -12.75
N ARG A 49 -22.80 -7.20 -12.22
CA ARG A 49 -23.91 -8.11 -11.93
C ARG A 49 -23.68 -8.77 -10.56
N ALA A 50 -24.74 -9.00 -9.80
CA ALA A 50 -24.69 -9.81 -8.59
C ALA A 50 -24.37 -11.29 -8.92
N GLY A 51 -23.82 -12.02 -7.93
CA GLY A 51 -23.47 -13.43 -8.06
C GLY A 51 -21.98 -13.68 -8.30
N GLU A 52 -21.64 -14.85 -8.85
CA GLU A 52 -20.25 -15.30 -8.94
C GLU A 52 -19.37 -14.42 -9.85
N LEU A 53 -18.18 -14.12 -9.33
CA LEU A 53 -17.16 -13.28 -9.97
C LEU A 53 -15.79 -14.00 -9.93
N PRO A 54 -15.20 -14.34 -11.08
CA PRO A 54 -13.84 -14.88 -11.10
C PRO A 54 -12.80 -13.78 -10.81
N THR A 55 -11.87 -14.05 -9.90
CA THR A 55 -10.69 -13.20 -9.64
C THR A 55 -9.50 -13.59 -10.51
N SER A 56 -8.46 -12.75 -10.57
CA SER A 56 -7.19 -13.04 -11.27
C SER A 56 -6.52 -14.35 -10.78
N SER A 57 -6.71 -14.69 -9.50
CA SER A 57 -6.16 -15.90 -8.87
C SER A 57 -6.92 -17.20 -9.17
N GLY A 58 -8.07 -17.11 -9.86
CA GLY A 58 -8.96 -18.25 -10.10
C GLY A 58 -9.94 -18.57 -8.96
N VAL A 59 -9.76 -17.97 -7.78
CA VAL A 59 -10.77 -18.00 -6.70
C VAL A 59 -11.99 -17.21 -7.14
N ARG A 60 -13.20 -17.71 -6.81
CA ARG A 60 -14.45 -17.01 -7.08
C ARG A 60 -14.92 -16.26 -5.85
N LEU A 61 -15.31 -15.01 -6.05
CA LEU A 61 -16.06 -14.21 -5.10
C LEU A 61 -17.55 -14.24 -5.47
N VAL A 62 -18.41 -13.90 -4.52
CA VAL A 62 -19.83 -13.66 -4.78
C VAL A 62 -20.09 -12.18 -4.54
N ALA A 63 -20.52 -11.46 -5.57
CA ALA A 63 -21.00 -10.10 -5.42
C ALA A 63 -22.39 -10.12 -4.80
N ASP A 64 -22.56 -9.41 -3.69
CA ASP A 64 -23.81 -9.30 -2.94
C ASP A 64 -24.88 -8.55 -3.73
N VAL A 65 -24.46 -7.58 -4.54
CA VAL A 65 -25.36 -6.62 -5.20
C VAL A 65 -24.82 -6.18 -6.57
N ALA A 66 -25.72 -5.91 -7.52
CA ALA A 66 -25.32 -5.27 -8.77
C ALA A 66 -25.08 -3.77 -8.56
N LEU A 67 -24.15 -3.16 -9.31
CA LEU A 67 -23.83 -1.73 -9.17
C LEU A 67 -25.07 -0.83 -9.28
N GLU A 68 -25.97 -1.12 -10.23
CA GLU A 68 -27.22 -0.37 -10.43
C GLU A 68 -28.19 -0.45 -9.24
N GLU A 69 -28.06 -1.47 -8.39
CA GLU A 69 -28.89 -1.70 -7.21
C GLU A 69 -28.29 -1.08 -5.93
N VAL A 70 -27.09 -0.51 -6.02
CA VAL A 70 -26.46 0.21 -4.90
C VAL A 70 -27.18 1.54 -4.66
N GLY A 71 -28.24 1.50 -3.87
CA GLY A 71 -28.98 2.67 -3.40
C GLY A 71 -28.62 3.09 -1.97
N GLY A 72 -29.14 4.22 -1.51
CA GLY A 72 -28.98 4.70 -0.13
C GLY A 72 -27.60 5.30 0.17
N GLN A 73 -27.38 5.69 1.43
CA GLN A 73 -26.14 6.35 1.84
C GLN A 73 -24.99 5.36 1.97
N VAL A 74 -23.90 5.59 1.24
CA VAL A 74 -22.64 4.83 1.32
C VAL A 74 -21.63 5.63 2.15
N ASP A 75 -21.08 5.03 3.21
CA ASP A 75 -20.03 5.68 4.00
C ASP A 75 -18.68 5.61 3.26
N THR A 76 -18.32 4.42 2.80
CA THR A 76 -17.05 4.18 2.10
C THR A 76 -17.31 3.42 0.82
N LEU A 77 -16.95 4.01 -0.31
CA LEU A 77 -16.97 3.36 -1.61
C LEU A 77 -15.52 3.05 -2.00
N LEU A 78 -15.16 1.77 -2.13
CA LEU A 78 -13.79 1.32 -2.40
C LEU A 78 -13.75 0.56 -3.72
N VAL A 79 -12.88 0.98 -4.65
CA VAL A 79 -12.74 0.36 -5.97
C VAL A 79 -11.46 -0.46 -6.02
N SER A 80 -11.62 -1.77 -6.23
CA SER A 80 -10.50 -2.71 -6.33
C SER A 80 -9.85 -2.66 -7.71
N GLY A 81 -8.57 -3.02 -7.81
CA GLY A 81 -7.83 -2.99 -9.06
C GLY A 81 -7.72 -4.35 -9.74
N ALA A 82 -7.31 -4.33 -11.01
CA ALA A 82 -6.78 -5.47 -11.73
C ALA A 82 -5.74 -5.02 -12.74
N ILE A 83 -4.77 -5.89 -13.02
CA ILE A 83 -3.71 -5.66 -13.99
C ILE A 83 -3.65 -6.87 -14.93
N ASN A 84 -3.65 -6.61 -16.23
CA ASN A 84 -3.37 -7.61 -17.26
C ASN A 84 -1.89 -7.63 -17.60
N LEU A 85 -1.34 -8.84 -17.76
CA LEU A 85 -0.02 -9.03 -18.35
C LEU A 85 -0.15 -9.07 -19.87
N VAL A 86 0.56 -8.19 -20.56
CA VAL A 86 0.58 -8.11 -22.03
C VAL A 86 2.01 -8.22 -22.55
N ASP A 87 2.16 -8.50 -23.86
CA ASP A 87 3.47 -8.55 -24.49
C ASP A 87 4.21 -7.22 -24.32
N GLY A 88 5.27 -7.25 -23.50
CA GLY A 88 6.12 -6.08 -23.25
C GLY A 88 5.68 -5.16 -22.11
N GLY A 89 4.68 -5.52 -21.29
CA GLY A 89 4.32 -4.69 -20.14
C GLY A 89 3.09 -5.14 -19.35
N VAL A 90 2.50 -4.17 -18.64
CA VAL A 90 1.28 -4.35 -17.86
C VAL A 90 0.23 -3.31 -18.24
N GLU A 91 -1.04 -3.69 -18.19
CA GLU A 91 -2.16 -2.78 -18.44
C GLU A 91 -3.16 -2.79 -17.28
N PRO A 92 -3.58 -1.63 -16.76
CA PRO A 92 -4.68 -1.57 -15.81
C PRO A 92 -5.99 -1.96 -16.50
N VAL A 93 -6.87 -2.66 -15.80
CA VAL A 93 -8.22 -2.94 -16.30
C VAL A 93 -9.13 -1.75 -16.01
N THR A 94 -9.72 -1.18 -17.05
CA THR A 94 -10.68 -0.07 -16.97
C THR A 94 -12.02 -0.46 -17.57
N ASP A 95 -12.93 -0.96 -16.73
CA ASP A 95 -14.29 -1.32 -17.13
C ASP A 95 -15.16 -0.05 -17.28
N ALA A 96 -15.68 0.19 -18.50
CA ALA A 96 -16.46 1.38 -18.82
C ALA A 96 -17.78 1.48 -18.03
N ALA A 97 -18.43 0.36 -17.72
CA ALA A 97 -19.66 0.36 -16.93
C ALA A 97 -19.37 0.74 -15.47
N VAL A 98 -18.26 0.24 -14.93
CA VAL A 98 -17.78 0.64 -13.59
C VAL A 98 -17.45 2.14 -13.56
N VAL A 99 -16.73 2.64 -14.57
CA VAL A 99 -16.38 4.08 -14.67
C VAL A 99 -17.62 4.96 -14.71
N GLU A 100 -18.61 4.62 -15.54
CA GLU A 100 -19.84 5.41 -15.65
C GLU A 100 -20.64 5.41 -14.33
N TRP A 101 -20.76 4.24 -13.70
CA TRP A 101 -21.39 4.16 -12.39
C TRP A 101 -20.65 5.00 -11.33
N LEU A 102 -19.33 4.96 -11.31
CA LEU A 102 -18.51 5.72 -10.36
C LEU A 102 -18.73 7.23 -10.45
N ARG A 103 -18.92 7.78 -11.67
CA ARG A 103 -19.22 9.21 -11.86
C ARG A 103 -20.44 9.67 -11.08
N THR A 104 -21.42 8.78 -10.91
CA THR A 104 -22.69 9.09 -10.22
C THR A 104 -22.68 8.69 -8.75
N ALA A 105 -22.10 7.55 -8.40
CA ALA A 105 -22.14 6.99 -7.06
C ALA A 105 -21.09 7.60 -6.12
N ALA A 106 -19.86 7.84 -6.60
CA ALA A 106 -18.76 8.32 -5.76
C ALA A 106 -19.02 9.70 -5.10
N PRO A 107 -19.64 10.69 -5.78
CA PRO A 107 -19.97 11.97 -5.14
C PRO A 107 -20.99 11.87 -4.00
N GLN A 108 -21.77 10.80 -3.95
CA GLN A 108 -22.80 10.57 -2.91
C GLN A 108 -22.24 9.84 -1.69
N ALA A 109 -21.04 9.26 -1.79
CA ALA A 109 -20.38 8.58 -0.68
C ALA A 109 -19.63 9.58 0.22
N ARG A 110 -19.55 9.31 1.53
CA ARG A 110 -18.78 10.15 2.47
C ARG A 110 -17.28 10.18 2.09
N ARG A 111 -16.73 9.04 1.69
CA ARG A 111 -15.39 8.92 1.11
C ARG A 111 -15.34 7.89 0.00
N THR A 112 -14.47 8.14 -0.97
CA THR A 112 -14.18 7.22 -2.08
C THR A 112 -12.73 6.78 -1.99
N ALA A 113 -12.47 5.51 -2.28
CA ALA A 113 -11.15 4.93 -2.20
C ALA A 113 -10.85 4.04 -3.42
N SER A 114 -9.58 3.88 -3.76
CA SER A 114 -9.13 2.83 -4.66
C SER A 114 -7.97 2.03 -4.08
N VAL A 115 -7.86 0.79 -4.54
CA VAL A 115 -6.76 -0.13 -4.23
C VAL A 115 -6.13 -0.58 -5.56
N CYS A 116 -4.79 -0.63 -5.59
CA CYS A 116 -4.02 -1.04 -6.78
C CYS A 116 -4.39 -0.20 -8.01
N ALA A 117 -4.51 -0.86 -9.17
CA ALA A 117 -4.92 -0.25 -10.42
C ALA A 117 -6.36 0.33 -10.41
N GLY A 118 -7.13 0.18 -9.33
CA GLY A 118 -8.43 0.83 -9.18
C GLY A 118 -8.35 2.36 -9.25
N ALA A 119 -7.18 2.96 -9.00
CA ALA A 119 -6.96 4.39 -9.22
C ALA A 119 -7.19 4.82 -10.69
N HIS A 120 -6.97 3.93 -11.66
CA HIS A 120 -7.25 4.20 -13.07
C HIS A 120 -8.74 4.32 -13.36
N LEU A 121 -9.58 3.55 -12.64
CA LEU A 121 -11.04 3.67 -12.72
C LEU A 121 -11.52 5.01 -12.12
N LEU A 122 -10.95 5.43 -11.00
CA LEU A 122 -11.24 6.75 -10.41
C LEU A 122 -10.78 7.90 -11.33
N ALA A 123 -9.59 7.78 -11.93
CA ALA A 123 -9.09 8.76 -12.91
C ALA A 123 -9.99 8.86 -14.14
N ALA A 124 -10.39 7.72 -14.72
CA ALA A 124 -11.32 7.69 -15.85
C ALA A 124 -12.70 8.28 -15.53
N ALA A 125 -13.12 8.21 -14.26
CA ALA A 125 -14.33 8.85 -13.76
C ALA A 125 -14.17 10.35 -13.46
N GLY A 126 -12.96 10.92 -13.59
CA GLY A 126 -12.66 12.33 -13.28
C GLY A 126 -12.56 12.61 -11.77
N LEU A 127 -12.49 11.58 -10.93
CA LEU A 127 -12.53 11.71 -9.47
C LEU A 127 -11.16 12.08 -8.86
N LEU A 128 -10.10 12.04 -9.66
CA LEU A 128 -8.72 12.34 -9.23
C LEU A 128 -8.19 13.66 -9.81
N ASP A 129 -8.97 14.39 -10.58
CA ASP A 129 -8.52 15.61 -11.27
C ASP A 129 -8.03 16.67 -10.27
N GLY A 130 -6.77 17.09 -10.42
CA GLY A 130 -6.13 18.07 -9.53
C GLY A 130 -5.75 17.54 -8.15
N LEU A 131 -5.88 16.24 -7.89
CA LEU A 131 -5.53 15.60 -6.61
C LEU A 131 -4.17 14.91 -6.67
N SER A 132 -3.56 14.71 -5.51
CA SER A 132 -2.46 13.75 -5.35
C SER A 132 -3.01 12.35 -5.19
N ALA A 133 -2.43 11.40 -5.92
CA ALA A 133 -2.86 10.00 -5.90
C ALA A 133 -1.67 9.05 -6.02
N THR A 134 -1.84 7.84 -5.51
CA THR A 134 -0.94 6.71 -5.76
C THR A 134 -1.71 5.57 -6.42
N THR A 135 -0.99 4.61 -6.96
CA THR A 135 -1.52 3.38 -7.57
C THR A 135 -0.44 2.31 -7.47
N HIS A 136 -0.70 1.11 -7.96
CA HIS A 136 0.34 0.08 -8.05
C HIS A 136 1.51 0.59 -8.90
N TRP A 137 2.74 0.49 -8.37
CA TRP A 137 3.95 1.01 -9.00
C TRP A 137 4.10 0.64 -10.49
N LEU A 138 3.75 -0.59 -10.86
CA LEU A 138 3.79 -1.06 -12.26
C LEU A 138 2.95 -0.22 -13.24
N THR A 139 1.91 0.45 -12.75
CA THR A 139 0.97 1.24 -13.58
C THR A 139 1.00 2.74 -13.26
N ALA A 140 1.87 3.18 -12.34
CA ALA A 140 1.92 4.58 -11.89
C ALA A 140 2.42 5.53 -12.99
N GLU A 141 3.45 5.15 -13.74
CA GLU A 141 3.93 5.94 -14.88
C GLU A 141 2.84 6.11 -15.94
N ARG A 142 2.06 5.05 -16.18
CA ARG A 142 0.93 5.09 -17.13
C ARG A 142 -0.19 5.98 -16.62
N LEU A 143 -0.55 5.90 -15.34
CA LEU A 143 -1.57 6.78 -14.75
C LEU A 143 -1.19 8.26 -14.92
N ALA A 144 0.08 8.59 -14.67
CA ALA A 144 0.59 9.95 -14.83
C ALA A 144 0.60 10.42 -16.30
N ALA A 145 0.88 9.51 -17.24
CA ALA A 145 0.88 9.83 -18.67
C ALA A 145 -0.54 10.03 -19.22
N ASP A 146 -1.48 9.17 -18.84
CA ASP A 146 -2.86 9.19 -19.33
C ASP A 146 -3.68 10.34 -18.72
N TYR A 147 -3.32 10.78 -17.50
CA TYR A 147 -4.04 11.81 -16.72
C TYR A 147 -3.08 12.85 -16.11
N PRO A 148 -2.53 13.78 -16.92
CA PRO A 148 -1.48 14.72 -16.50
C PRO A 148 -1.91 15.73 -15.41
N GLN A 149 -3.21 15.89 -15.18
CA GLN A 149 -3.77 16.72 -14.10
C GLN A 149 -3.69 16.08 -12.71
N ILE A 150 -3.33 14.79 -12.63
CA ILE A 150 -3.17 14.06 -11.37
C ILE A 150 -1.71 14.17 -10.91
N ALA A 151 -1.49 14.59 -9.67
CA ALA A 151 -0.17 14.54 -9.05
C ALA A 151 0.13 13.11 -8.57
N VAL A 152 0.53 12.24 -9.50
CA VAL A 152 0.82 10.83 -9.20
C VAL A 152 2.14 10.71 -8.44
N ASP A 153 2.08 10.13 -7.24
CA ASP A 153 3.25 9.75 -6.45
C ASP A 153 3.29 8.21 -6.28
N PRO A 154 4.24 7.51 -6.93
CA PRO A 154 4.31 6.05 -6.92
C PRO A 154 4.90 5.48 -5.64
N ASP A 155 5.39 6.31 -4.71
CA ASP A 155 6.15 5.82 -3.56
C ASP A 155 5.28 5.45 -2.35
N PRO A 156 4.30 6.26 -1.89
CA PRO A 156 3.47 5.93 -0.73
C PRO A 156 2.62 4.66 -0.93
N ILE A 157 2.43 3.89 0.13
CA ILE A 157 1.50 2.74 0.12
C ILE A 157 0.03 3.17 0.04
N PHE A 158 -0.30 4.37 0.52
CA PHE A 158 -1.57 5.05 0.26
C PHE A 158 -1.46 6.57 0.43
N ILE A 159 -2.33 7.30 -0.27
CA ILE A 159 -2.47 8.75 -0.20
C ILE A 159 -3.92 9.11 0.10
N ARG A 160 -4.11 10.03 1.04
CA ARG A 160 -5.40 10.69 1.30
C ARG A 160 -5.38 12.11 0.75
N ALA A 161 -6.23 12.39 -0.24
CA ALA A 161 -6.52 13.71 -0.76
C ALA A 161 -7.97 14.09 -0.40
N GLY A 162 -8.16 14.70 0.77
CA GLY A 162 -9.49 15.06 1.28
C GLY A 162 -10.35 13.82 1.56
N GLN A 163 -11.43 13.68 0.78
CA GLN A 163 -12.36 12.54 0.83
C GLN A 163 -12.00 11.39 -0.13
N VAL A 164 -10.95 11.56 -0.96
CA VAL A 164 -10.49 10.53 -1.89
C VAL A 164 -9.21 9.90 -1.38
N TRP A 165 -9.18 8.57 -1.36
CA TRP A 165 -8.05 7.76 -0.90
C TRP A 165 -7.59 6.87 -2.04
N THR A 166 -6.29 6.73 -2.22
CA THR A 166 -5.73 5.84 -3.24
C THR A 166 -4.62 5.03 -2.63
N CYS A 167 -4.50 3.76 -3.02
CA CYS A 167 -3.61 2.80 -2.40
C CYS A 167 -2.89 1.96 -3.45
N ALA A 168 -1.64 1.60 -3.15
CA ALA A 168 -0.75 0.82 -4.02
C ALA A 168 -1.28 -0.57 -4.37
N GLY A 169 -2.07 -1.21 -3.50
CA GLY A 169 -2.65 -2.52 -3.75
C GLY A 169 -2.25 -3.62 -2.77
N VAL A 170 -2.89 -4.78 -2.94
CA VAL A 170 -2.57 -6.01 -2.23
C VAL A 170 -2.68 -5.79 -0.71
N THR A 171 -1.60 -5.93 0.05
CA THR A 171 -1.65 -5.78 1.51
C THR A 171 -1.81 -4.33 1.96
N SER A 172 -1.42 -3.33 1.14
CA SER A 172 -1.57 -1.94 1.56
C SER A 172 -3.03 -1.47 1.55
N GLY A 173 -3.93 -2.22 0.92
CA GLY A 173 -5.37 -2.03 1.07
C GLY A 173 -5.81 -2.21 2.52
N MET A 174 -5.22 -3.17 3.24
CA MET A 174 -5.47 -3.40 4.66
C MET A 174 -4.91 -2.25 5.51
N ASP A 175 -3.71 -1.78 5.20
CA ASP A 175 -3.08 -0.63 5.90
C ASP A 175 -3.94 0.64 5.75
N MET A 176 -4.46 0.90 4.55
CA MET A 176 -5.39 1.99 4.28
C MET A 176 -6.72 1.82 5.05
N ALA A 177 -7.28 0.60 5.08
CA ALA A 177 -8.49 0.32 5.83
C ALA A 177 -8.30 0.52 7.35
N LEU A 178 -7.14 0.15 7.91
CA LEU A 178 -6.80 0.43 9.31
C LEU A 178 -6.72 1.93 9.59
N ALA A 179 -6.15 2.72 8.66
CA ALA A 179 -6.14 4.18 8.78
C ALA A 179 -7.58 4.76 8.75
N MET A 180 -8.48 4.19 7.96
CA MET A 180 -9.90 4.55 7.95
C MET A 180 -10.60 4.19 9.27
N VAL A 181 -10.31 3.01 9.85
CA VAL A 181 -10.80 2.61 11.18
C VAL A 181 -10.31 3.59 12.25
N ALA A 182 -9.04 4.01 12.17
CA ALA A 182 -8.47 4.97 13.10
C ALA A 182 -9.15 6.35 13.02
N GLU A 183 -9.49 6.81 11.81
CA GLU A 183 -10.28 8.03 11.61
C GLU A 183 -11.69 7.91 12.19
N ASP A 184 -12.33 6.77 11.98
CA ASP A 184 -13.75 6.60 12.30
C ASP A 184 -14.02 6.32 13.78
N HIS A 185 -13.11 5.58 14.43
CA HIS A 185 -13.31 5.02 15.77
C HIS A 185 -12.11 5.25 16.72
N GLY A 186 -11.08 5.95 16.24
CA GLY A 186 -9.88 6.26 17.00
C GLY A 186 -8.81 5.17 16.93
N GLN A 187 -7.59 5.57 17.27
CA GLN A 187 -6.38 4.75 17.18
C GLN A 187 -6.48 3.44 17.97
N ALA A 188 -7.14 3.43 19.13
CA ALA A 188 -7.24 2.25 19.98
C ALA A 188 -7.91 1.06 19.27
N LEU A 189 -8.98 1.31 18.50
CA LEU A 189 -9.68 0.25 17.77
C LEU A 189 -8.86 -0.24 16.58
N ALA A 190 -8.23 0.67 15.83
CA ALA A 190 -7.36 0.30 14.72
C ALA A 190 -6.18 -0.57 15.18
N LEU A 191 -5.53 -0.21 16.30
CA LEU A 191 -4.45 -1.00 16.89
C LEU A 191 -4.94 -2.37 17.37
N ALA A 192 -6.13 -2.46 17.96
CA ALA A 192 -6.71 -3.75 18.36
C ALA A 192 -7.03 -4.63 17.15
N THR A 193 -7.56 -4.03 16.08
CA THR A 193 -7.84 -4.70 14.80
C THR A 193 -6.56 -5.24 14.18
N ALA A 194 -5.51 -4.42 14.06
CA ALA A 194 -4.21 -4.83 13.55
C ALA A 194 -3.61 -5.99 14.37
N ARG A 195 -3.70 -5.93 15.71
CA ARG A 195 -3.23 -7.02 16.59
C ARG A 195 -4.01 -8.31 16.37
N MET A 196 -5.34 -8.24 16.26
CA MET A 196 -6.18 -9.41 16.02
C MET A 196 -5.88 -10.07 14.67
N MET A 197 -5.59 -9.25 13.65
CA MET A 197 -5.21 -9.71 12.32
C MET A 197 -3.72 -10.08 12.18
N VAL A 198 -2.95 -9.99 13.26
CA VAL A 198 -1.49 -10.24 13.28
C VAL A 198 -0.75 -9.37 12.23
N MET A 199 -1.25 -8.17 12.00
CA MET A 199 -0.65 -7.20 11.08
C MET A 199 0.48 -6.42 11.76
N TYR A 200 1.49 -6.04 10.99
CA TYR A 200 2.51 -5.12 11.46
C TYR A 200 1.88 -3.74 11.70
N VAL A 201 1.82 -3.35 12.98
CA VAL A 201 1.02 -2.21 13.45
C VAL A 201 1.48 -0.86 12.88
N LYS A 202 2.71 -0.76 12.38
CA LYS A 202 3.30 0.51 11.92
C LYS A 202 3.76 0.43 10.47
N ARG A 203 2.81 0.33 9.54
CA ARG A 203 3.00 0.79 8.17
C ARG A 203 2.39 2.18 8.01
N SER A 204 3.22 3.22 8.08
CA SER A 204 2.74 4.59 7.88
C SER A 204 2.37 4.79 6.40
N GLY A 205 1.37 5.61 6.08
CA GLY A 205 0.95 5.79 4.67
C GLY A 205 2.06 6.31 3.74
N GLY A 206 3.04 7.02 4.30
CA GLY A 206 4.23 7.48 3.59
C GLY A 206 5.35 6.45 3.49
N GLN A 207 5.13 5.21 3.89
CA GLN A 207 6.07 4.12 3.70
C GLN A 207 6.14 3.77 2.21
N SER A 208 7.34 3.47 1.69
CA SER A 208 7.52 3.07 0.29
C SER A 208 6.79 1.77 -0.02
N GLN A 209 6.20 1.63 -1.20
CA GLN A 209 5.73 0.33 -1.73
C GLN A 209 6.85 -0.74 -1.71
N PHE A 210 8.12 -0.33 -1.72
CA PHE A 210 9.30 -1.20 -1.78
C PHE A 210 9.95 -1.48 -0.41
N SER A 211 9.45 -0.87 0.66
CA SER A 211 10.09 -0.79 1.99
C SER A 211 10.17 -2.10 2.79
N VAL A 212 9.58 -3.18 2.27
CA VAL A 212 9.84 -4.55 2.74
C VAL A 212 10.39 -5.31 1.53
N PRO A 213 11.62 -5.84 1.58
CA PRO A 213 12.03 -6.87 0.64
C PRO A 213 11.16 -8.10 0.91
N LEU A 214 9.99 -8.18 0.25
CA LEU A 214 9.37 -9.46 -0.04
C LEU A 214 10.25 -10.10 -1.11
N SER A 215 11.31 -10.75 -0.64
CA SER A 215 11.98 -11.81 -1.39
C SER A 215 10.97 -12.94 -1.57
N ILE A 216 10.12 -12.77 -2.59
CA ILE A 216 9.45 -13.90 -3.22
C ILE A 216 10.59 -14.87 -3.52
N HIS A 217 10.50 -16.06 -2.95
CA HIS A 217 11.38 -17.15 -3.31
C HIS A 217 11.12 -17.44 -4.80
N ALA A 218 11.84 -16.72 -5.66
CA ALA A 218 12.12 -17.15 -7.01
C ALA A 218 12.74 -18.55 -6.89
N PRO A 219 12.48 -19.45 -7.85
CA PRO A 219 12.99 -20.81 -7.80
C PRO A 219 14.48 -20.78 -7.46
N SER A 220 14.82 -21.45 -6.36
CA SER A 220 16.17 -21.56 -5.80
C SER A 220 17.24 -21.55 -6.88
N GLY A 221 17.99 -20.44 -6.99
CA GLY A 221 19.13 -20.30 -7.90
C GLY A 221 19.28 -18.98 -8.68
N ASP A 222 18.37 -18.00 -8.60
CA ASP A 222 18.58 -16.70 -9.28
C ASP A 222 19.52 -15.79 -8.48
N ARG A 223 20.80 -15.84 -8.84
CA ARG A 223 21.89 -15.09 -8.20
C ARG A 223 21.67 -13.58 -8.15
N ILE A 224 20.80 -13.00 -9.00
CA ILE A 224 20.49 -11.57 -8.97
C ILE A 224 19.57 -11.22 -7.79
N ASP A 225 18.63 -12.09 -7.43
CA ASP A 225 17.75 -11.85 -6.27
C ASP A 225 18.51 -12.03 -4.95
N GLU A 226 19.43 -12.99 -4.87
CA GLU A 226 20.37 -13.10 -3.75
C GLU A 226 21.23 -11.83 -3.60
N LEU A 227 21.71 -11.27 -4.72
CA LEU A 227 22.46 -10.01 -4.70
C LEU A 227 21.59 -8.85 -4.20
N ARG A 228 20.32 -8.77 -4.59
CA ARG A 228 19.38 -7.73 -4.12
C ARG A 228 19.13 -7.81 -2.63
N LEU A 229 18.92 -9.03 -2.10
CA LEU A 229 18.80 -9.28 -0.67
C LEU A 229 20.04 -8.82 0.08
N TRP A 230 21.21 -9.21 -0.41
CA TRP A 230 22.47 -8.81 0.23
C TRP A 230 22.66 -7.29 0.24
N ILE A 231 22.34 -6.60 -0.86
CA ILE A 231 22.37 -5.12 -0.95
C ILE A 231 21.43 -4.49 0.07
N ALA A 232 20.22 -5.05 0.26
CA ALA A 232 19.24 -4.54 1.22
C ALA A 232 19.68 -4.70 2.68
N ASP A 233 20.39 -5.79 3.00
CA ASP A 233 20.93 -6.06 4.34
C ASP A 233 22.21 -5.27 4.65
N HIS A 234 22.93 -4.84 3.61
CA HIS A 234 24.23 -4.17 3.73
C HIS A 234 24.26 -2.80 3.01
N PRO A 235 23.32 -1.88 3.29
CA PRO A 235 23.20 -0.63 2.55
C PRO A 235 24.41 0.31 2.71
N ALA A 236 25.12 0.20 3.84
CA ALA A 236 26.27 1.01 4.20
C ALA A 236 27.60 0.52 3.63
N ASP A 237 27.65 -0.72 3.10
CA ASP A 237 28.87 -1.32 2.57
C ASP A 237 29.30 -0.67 1.24
N ASP A 238 30.49 -1.03 0.76
CA ASP A 238 30.89 -0.72 -0.60
C ASP A 238 30.05 -1.55 -1.60
N LEU A 239 29.11 -0.86 -2.23
CA LEU A 239 28.21 -1.40 -3.25
C LEU A 239 28.59 -0.92 -4.65
N SER A 240 29.87 -0.58 -4.87
CA SER A 240 30.37 -0.25 -6.22
C SER A 240 30.08 -1.38 -7.21
N ILE A 241 29.91 -1.04 -8.49
CA ILE A 241 29.55 -2.03 -9.50
C ILE A 241 30.68 -3.07 -9.67
N GLU A 242 31.91 -2.67 -9.40
CA GLU A 242 33.11 -3.50 -9.34
C GLU A 242 32.99 -4.55 -8.22
N THR A 243 32.73 -4.11 -6.99
CA THR A 243 32.56 -5.01 -5.82
C THR A 243 31.41 -5.99 -6.01
N LEU A 244 30.30 -5.54 -6.59
CA LEU A 244 29.18 -6.44 -6.88
C LEU A 244 29.50 -7.43 -8.01
N ALA A 245 30.23 -6.99 -9.05
CA ALA A 245 30.63 -7.84 -10.15
C ALA A 245 31.61 -8.93 -9.70
N GLU A 246 32.56 -8.58 -8.84
CA GLU A 246 33.49 -9.54 -8.20
C GLU A 246 32.75 -10.56 -7.35
N ARG A 247 31.82 -10.14 -6.49
CA ARG A 247 30.98 -11.05 -5.67
C ARG A 247 30.20 -12.04 -6.54
N MET A 248 29.73 -11.59 -7.71
CA MET A 248 28.97 -12.45 -8.61
C MET A 248 29.84 -13.29 -9.56
N HIS A 249 31.17 -13.09 -9.55
CA HIS A 249 32.09 -13.64 -10.55
C HIS A 249 31.67 -13.29 -12.00
N LEU A 250 31.20 -12.05 -12.20
CA LEU A 250 30.78 -11.52 -13.50
C LEU A 250 31.64 -10.32 -13.88
N SER A 251 31.69 -9.99 -15.17
CA SER A 251 32.20 -8.68 -15.57
C SER A 251 31.18 -7.59 -15.25
N VAL A 252 31.64 -6.37 -14.95
CA VAL A 252 30.81 -5.17 -14.70
C VAL A 252 29.74 -4.99 -15.79
N ARG A 253 30.12 -5.14 -17.06
CA ARG A 253 29.19 -5.01 -18.20
C ARG A 253 28.12 -6.11 -18.20
N HIS A 254 28.49 -7.34 -17.87
CA HIS A 254 27.54 -8.45 -17.82
C HIS A 254 26.58 -8.27 -16.64
N LEU A 255 27.09 -7.93 -15.46
CA LEU A 255 26.26 -7.64 -14.28
C LEU A 255 25.25 -6.52 -14.56
N ALA A 256 25.70 -5.37 -15.07
CA ALA A 256 24.81 -4.24 -15.34
C ALA A 256 23.68 -4.60 -16.32
N ARG A 257 23.99 -5.37 -17.38
CA ARG A 257 23.00 -5.85 -18.35
C ARG A 257 22.02 -6.84 -17.72
N LEU A 258 22.53 -7.84 -17.03
CA LEU A 258 21.72 -8.89 -16.40
C LEU A 258 20.81 -8.32 -15.32
N PHE A 259 21.35 -7.43 -14.48
CA PHE A 259 20.60 -6.74 -13.43
C PHE A 259 19.46 -5.91 -14.03
N ARG A 260 19.72 -5.12 -15.07
CA ARG A 260 18.68 -4.33 -15.75
C ARG A 260 17.62 -5.20 -16.42
N GLN A 261 18.02 -6.30 -17.04
CA GLN A 261 17.09 -7.24 -17.68
C GLN A 261 16.15 -7.89 -16.66
N ARG A 262 16.63 -8.14 -15.43
CA ARG A 262 15.86 -8.80 -14.37
C ARG A 262 15.05 -7.85 -13.51
N THR A 263 15.58 -6.66 -13.20
CA THR A 263 14.97 -5.72 -12.23
C THR A 263 14.36 -4.47 -12.87
N GLY A 264 14.54 -4.29 -14.18
CA GLY A 264 14.11 -3.08 -14.90
C GLY A 264 14.97 -1.83 -14.60
N SER A 265 15.92 -1.90 -13.65
CA SER A 265 16.72 -0.75 -13.22
C SER A 265 18.23 -1.04 -13.24
N THR A 266 19.05 0.01 -13.21
CA THR A 266 20.50 -0.17 -13.09
C THR A 266 20.88 -0.49 -11.64
N PRO A 267 21.98 -1.24 -11.39
CA PRO A 267 22.46 -1.48 -10.03
C PRO A 267 22.61 -0.20 -9.20
N ALA A 268 23.17 0.86 -9.79
CA ALA A 268 23.35 2.14 -9.13
C ALA A 268 22.02 2.79 -8.70
N SER A 269 21.00 2.75 -9.57
CA SER A 269 19.67 3.29 -9.24
C SER A 269 18.99 2.50 -8.12
N TYR A 270 19.15 1.16 -8.14
CA TYR A 270 18.63 0.26 -7.12
C TYR A 270 19.30 0.47 -5.76
N ILE A 271 20.63 0.50 -5.71
CA ILE A 271 21.40 0.76 -4.49
C ILE A 271 21.00 2.10 -3.88
N GLU A 272 20.89 3.13 -4.72
CA GLU A 272 20.48 4.44 -4.23
C GLU A 272 19.07 4.43 -3.65
N ALA A 273 18.13 3.68 -4.24
CA ALA A 273 16.79 3.50 -3.69
C ALA A 273 16.85 2.84 -2.30
N VAL A 274 17.60 1.75 -2.16
CA VAL A 274 17.81 1.03 -0.90
C VAL A 274 18.42 1.95 0.17
N ARG A 275 19.42 2.76 -0.21
CA ARG A 275 20.08 3.71 0.70
C ARG A 275 19.17 4.86 1.12
N VAL A 276 18.33 5.38 0.22
CA VAL A 276 17.30 6.37 0.56
C VAL A 276 16.26 5.78 1.51
N GLU A 277 15.82 4.54 1.27
CA GLU A 277 14.87 3.86 2.13
C GLU A 277 15.42 3.62 3.54
N THR A 278 16.69 3.19 3.63
CA THR A 278 17.40 3.07 4.91
C THR A 278 17.46 4.41 5.64
N ALA A 279 17.76 5.50 4.92
CA ALA A 279 17.78 6.83 5.51
C ALA A 279 16.40 7.28 6.01
N ARG A 280 15.32 7.03 5.27
CA ARG A 280 13.94 7.34 5.71
C ARG A 280 13.61 6.65 7.02
N ARG A 281 13.88 5.35 7.10
CA ARG A 281 13.67 4.56 8.32
C ARG A 281 14.41 5.14 9.52
N LEU A 282 15.69 5.47 9.35
CA LEU A 282 16.48 6.11 10.42
C LEU A 282 15.95 7.49 10.81
N LEU A 283 15.43 8.27 9.88
CA LEU A 283 14.82 9.58 10.16
C LEU A 283 13.49 9.47 10.91
N GLU A 284 12.72 8.41 10.64
CA GLU A 284 11.41 8.14 11.23
C GLU A 284 11.50 7.50 12.62
N GLU A 285 12.48 6.60 12.82
CA GLU A 285 12.57 5.74 14.00
C GLU A 285 13.62 6.21 15.02
N THR A 286 14.54 7.11 14.63
CA THR A 286 15.66 7.50 15.48
C THR A 286 15.94 9.00 15.51
N ASP A 287 16.68 9.41 16.54
CA ASP A 287 17.10 10.80 16.78
C ASP A 287 18.48 11.11 16.18
N ARG A 288 19.02 10.18 15.37
CA ARG A 288 20.35 10.29 14.78
C ARG A 288 20.53 11.63 14.04
N SER A 289 21.72 12.19 14.11
CA SER A 289 22.03 13.42 13.37
C SER A 289 21.99 13.14 11.86
N LEU A 290 21.76 14.17 11.03
CA LEU A 290 21.79 13.99 9.56
C LEU A 290 23.12 13.41 9.05
N PRO A 291 24.30 13.79 9.60
CA PRO A 291 25.56 13.10 9.30
C PRO A 291 25.51 11.60 9.60
N ASP A 292 25.05 11.21 10.79
CA ASP A 292 24.97 9.79 11.18
C ASP A 292 24.02 8.99 10.29
N VAL A 293 22.88 9.61 9.91
CA VAL A 293 21.93 9.00 8.99
C VAL A 293 22.58 8.80 7.62
N ALA A 294 23.29 9.80 7.10
CA ALA A 294 23.95 9.69 5.79
C ALA A 294 25.01 8.57 5.78
N THR A 295 25.78 8.42 6.86
CA THR A 295 26.77 7.35 7.00
C THR A 295 26.09 5.99 7.15
N ALA A 296 25.14 5.85 8.08
CA ALA A 296 24.48 4.58 8.38
C ALA A 296 23.60 4.07 7.23
N SER A 297 23.11 4.98 6.37
CA SER A 297 22.37 4.61 5.17
C SER A 297 23.25 4.36 3.94
N GLY A 298 24.58 4.50 4.05
CA GLY A 298 25.52 4.35 2.94
C GLY A 298 25.55 5.51 1.92
N LEU A 299 24.85 6.62 2.16
CA LEU A 299 24.91 7.80 1.28
C LEU A 299 26.20 8.61 1.51
N GLY A 300 26.90 8.38 2.62
CA GLY A 300 28.25 8.84 2.89
C GLY A 300 28.37 10.30 3.34
N SER A 301 27.54 11.19 2.81
CA SER A 301 27.53 12.61 3.19
C SER A 301 26.14 13.22 3.25
N VAL A 302 25.99 14.27 4.06
CA VAL A 302 24.74 15.05 4.17
C VAL A 302 24.35 15.66 2.81
N GLU A 303 25.32 16.10 2.01
CA GLU A 303 25.06 16.62 0.67
C GLU A 303 24.44 15.55 -0.25
N THR A 304 25.00 14.34 -0.25
CA THR A 304 24.47 13.21 -1.04
C THR A 304 23.09 12.80 -0.53
N LEU A 305 22.86 12.80 0.78
CA LEU A 305 21.56 12.57 1.40
C LEU A 305 20.52 13.59 0.91
N HIS A 306 20.83 14.89 0.95
CA HIS A 306 19.94 15.94 0.46
C HIS A 306 19.66 15.80 -1.04
N ARG A 307 20.68 15.52 -1.85
CA ARG A 307 20.53 15.31 -3.30
C ARG A 307 19.63 14.12 -3.60
N ALA A 308 19.81 13.01 -2.88
CA ALA A 308 19.02 11.80 -3.05
C ALA A 308 17.56 12.02 -2.65
N PHE A 309 17.31 12.70 -1.53
CA PHE A 309 15.95 13.07 -1.08
C PHE A 309 15.26 14.02 -2.06
N ARG A 310 15.96 15.04 -2.57
CA ARG A 310 15.39 15.94 -3.58
C ARG A 310 15.05 15.23 -4.88
N ARG A 311 15.92 14.34 -5.34
CA ARG A 311 15.71 13.62 -6.61
C ARG A 311 14.60 12.57 -6.51
N ARG A 312 14.48 11.86 -5.38
CA ARG A 312 13.57 10.71 -5.25
C ARG A 312 12.26 11.03 -4.52
N LEU A 313 12.27 11.99 -3.61
CA LEU A 313 11.13 12.30 -2.72
C LEU A 313 10.70 13.77 -2.78
N VAL A 314 11.37 14.59 -3.61
CA VAL A 314 11.06 16.03 -3.81
C VAL A 314 10.97 16.80 -2.48
N THR A 315 11.76 16.40 -1.48
CA THR A 315 11.78 17.02 -0.15
C THR A 315 13.19 17.03 0.42
N THR A 316 13.38 17.62 1.60
CA THR A 316 14.63 17.58 2.35
C THR A 316 14.54 16.55 3.50
N PRO A 317 15.67 15.95 3.93
CA PRO A 317 15.69 15.01 5.06
C PRO A 317 15.09 15.59 6.35
N ALA A 318 15.31 16.88 6.62
CA ALA A 318 14.77 17.56 7.79
C ALA A 318 13.25 17.74 7.71
N GLU A 319 12.72 18.12 6.56
CA GLU A 319 11.27 18.24 6.34
C GLU A 319 10.59 16.87 6.36
N TYR A 320 11.23 15.87 5.76
CA TYR A 320 10.79 14.48 5.81
C TYR A 320 10.66 14.01 7.26
N ARG A 321 11.72 14.15 8.06
CA ARG A 321 11.69 13.82 9.49
C ARG A 321 10.58 14.55 10.22
N ARG A 322 10.41 15.85 10.01
CA ARG A 322 9.35 16.64 10.67
C ARG A 322 7.95 16.11 10.34
N ARG A 323 7.73 15.66 9.10
CA ARG A 323 6.43 15.17 8.62
C ARG A 323 6.09 13.76 9.11
N PHE A 324 7.09 12.88 9.19
CA PHE A 324 6.87 11.45 9.42
C PHE A 324 7.33 10.94 10.80
N ARG A 325 8.02 11.77 11.59
CA ARG A 325 8.36 11.44 12.99
C ARG A 325 7.15 11.66 13.89
N SER A 326 6.58 10.57 14.41
CA SER A 326 5.61 10.65 15.50
C SER A 326 6.32 11.03 16.81
N PRO A 327 5.68 11.79 17.72
CA PRO A 327 6.22 11.97 19.08
C PRO A 327 6.35 10.60 19.75
N PRO A 328 7.41 10.35 20.55
CA PRO A 328 7.49 9.13 21.34
C PRO A 328 6.26 9.05 22.24
N ALA A 329 5.54 7.93 22.16
CA ALA A 329 4.54 7.61 23.16
C ALA A 329 5.25 7.59 24.51
N ALA A 330 4.78 8.39 25.46
CA ALA A 330 5.26 8.32 26.84
C ALA A 330 5.15 6.86 27.31
N ASP A 331 6.20 6.37 27.94
CA ASP A 331 6.28 5.04 28.55
C ASP A 331 5.16 4.85 29.58
N THR A 332 3.98 4.45 29.13
CA THR A 332 3.06 3.66 29.94
C THR A 332 3.22 2.21 29.53
N VAL A 333 4.35 1.63 29.94
CA VAL A 333 4.45 0.20 30.20
C VAL A 333 3.57 -0.08 31.42
N GLY A 334 2.26 -0.15 31.20
CA GLY A 334 1.36 -0.81 32.12
C GLY A 334 1.64 -2.29 32.02
N ALA A 335 2.17 -2.87 33.11
CA ALA A 335 2.44 -4.29 33.22
C ALA A 335 1.29 -5.13 32.65
N PHE A 336 1.66 -6.08 31.78
CA PHE A 336 0.74 -7.10 31.30
C PHE A 336 0.19 -7.89 32.50
N PRO A 337 -1.12 -8.12 32.62
CA PRO A 337 -1.58 -9.24 33.41
C PRO A 337 -1.20 -10.52 32.65
N ASP A 338 -0.33 -11.33 33.26
CA ASP A 338 -0.05 -12.69 32.82
C ASP A 338 -1.36 -13.50 32.90
N GLY A 339 -2.03 -13.66 31.77
CA GLY A 339 -3.23 -14.47 31.65
C GLY A 339 -3.71 -14.57 30.20
N PRO A 340 -4.25 -15.73 29.76
CA PRO A 340 -4.83 -15.86 28.42
C PRO A 340 -5.98 -14.86 28.26
N LEU A 341 -6.01 -14.20 27.09
CA LEU A 341 -7.13 -13.34 26.69
C LEU A 341 -8.44 -14.17 26.74
N PRO A 342 -9.52 -13.64 27.31
CA PRO A 342 -10.79 -14.36 27.33
C PRO A 342 -11.26 -14.62 25.90
N LEU A 343 -11.50 -15.89 25.60
CA LEU A 343 -12.12 -16.32 24.34
C LEU A 343 -13.55 -15.75 24.29
N PRO A 344 -14.02 -15.26 23.13
CA PRO A 344 -15.41 -14.85 22.97
C PRO A 344 -16.32 -16.07 23.14
N ASP A 345 -17.25 -15.99 24.09
CA ASP A 345 -18.24 -17.02 24.36
C ASP A 345 -19.07 -17.34 23.11
N GLN A 346 -19.01 -18.61 22.73
CA GLN A 346 -20.00 -19.43 22.01
C GLN A 346 -21.07 -18.65 21.22
N ILE A 347 -20.82 -18.54 19.91
CA ILE A 347 -21.87 -18.32 18.90
C ILE A 347 -22.87 -19.49 19.01
N PRO A 348 -24.16 -19.26 19.30
CA PRO A 348 -25.15 -20.33 19.16
C PRO A 348 -25.34 -20.62 17.67
N ALA A 349 -25.17 -21.89 17.30
CA ALA A 349 -25.44 -22.43 15.96
C ALA A 349 -26.96 -22.41 15.66
N PRO A 350 -27.37 -22.55 14.38
CA PRO A 350 -28.57 -21.95 13.78
C PRO A 350 -29.92 -22.42 14.34
#